data_AF-A0A2V8BTN2-F1
#
_entry.id   AF-A0A2V8BTN2-F1
#
_cell.length_a   1.000
_cell.length_b   1.000
_cell.length_c   1.000
_cell.angle_alpha   90.00
_cell.angle_beta   90.00
_cell.angle_gamma   90.00
#
_symmetry.space_group_name_H-M   'P 1'
#
loop_
_entity.id
_entity.type
_entity.pdbx_description
1 polymer ?
#
loop_
_entity_poly.entity_id
_entity_poly.type
_entity_poly.pdbx_seq_one_letter_code
_entity_poly.pdbx_strand_id
1 'polypeptide(L)'
;MAQPPSSPRRSALLTLSPTNIWAVGFTTDTVPNPPVLQTLIEHFDGTGWVQVVSPNIMLNGTQPTDNVLEGISGVSATDIWAVGAFITAGNAWQPLLEHYNGTTWTANTFPSLGSGDNILFGVTAMSATNVMAVGYQRFNNSTAPAQTLAINYDGSQWTAGTTPNVGTGSNAFLAVAAGAANDLWAVGRSTSASGYRQTLIEHFTGSSWAVVASPNGTSSNNYLYGVSVLGATSAWTVGFYFDPSVGRTRSLIERWNGTSWTLVPSPSVGLPANPFDELFSVKAISANDVWAVGDANSGVLDPSGVPTTGITIAEHWNGSTWTAITSGNSSTGFNELNAVAAASPTNVWAVGDYFNSSHVDRDRHRGRCGLRYRRELRRRACYQHPHRLGASADGDDSCRAGQRGRRAGNQ
;
A
#
# COMPACT_ATOMS: atom_id res chain seq x y z
N MET A 1 19.58 22.22 16.06
CA MET A 1 18.71 21.39 16.91
C MET A 1 18.24 20.26 16.02
N ALA A 2 18.68 19.03 16.30
CA ALA A 2 18.45 17.87 15.42
C ALA A 2 16.95 17.56 15.36
N GLN A 3 16.44 17.31 14.15
CA GLN A 3 15.09 16.80 13.91
C GLN A 3 14.95 15.43 14.59
N PRO A 4 13.87 15.14 15.34
CA PRO A 4 13.59 13.77 15.72
C PRO A 4 13.38 12.95 14.44
N PRO A 5 13.92 11.71 14.35
CA PRO A 5 13.69 10.87 13.19
C PRO A 5 12.19 10.66 13.01
N SER A 6 11.71 10.75 11.76
CA SER A 6 10.38 10.24 11.42
C SER A 6 10.33 8.75 11.77
N SER A 7 9.20 8.31 12.34
CA SER A 7 9.02 6.89 12.67
C SER A 7 9.19 6.05 11.40
N PRO A 8 9.98 4.95 11.44
CA PRO A 8 10.11 4.05 10.31
C PRO A 8 8.76 3.47 9.93
N ARG A 9 8.49 3.37 8.63
CA ARG A 9 7.25 2.84 8.09
C ARG A 9 7.45 1.41 7.65
N ARG A 10 6.65 0.50 8.21
CA ARG A 10 6.64 -0.92 7.84
C ARG A 10 5.45 -1.17 6.91
N SER A 11 5.75 -1.58 5.68
CA SER A 11 4.77 -1.73 4.61
C SER A 11 4.24 -3.16 4.50
N ALA A 12 5.09 -4.16 4.71
CA ALA A 12 4.76 -5.57 4.55
C ALA A 12 5.50 -6.49 5.53
N LEU A 13 4.94 -7.68 5.74
CA LEU A 13 5.46 -8.73 6.61
C LEU A 13 5.53 -10.07 5.89
N LEU A 14 6.54 -10.85 6.25
CA LEU A 14 6.67 -12.26 5.92
C LEU A 14 6.96 -13.04 7.21
N THR A 15 6.16 -14.04 7.53
CA THR A 15 6.43 -14.97 8.63
C THR A 15 6.78 -16.33 8.03
N LEU A 16 8.01 -16.79 8.23
CA LEU A 16 8.48 -18.12 7.83
C LEU A 16 8.37 -19.12 8.98
N SER A 17 8.53 -18.65 10.21
CA SER A 17 8.31 -19.40 11.44
C SER A 17 8.05 -18.41 12.59
N PRO A 18 7.64 -18.87 13.78
CA PRO A 18 7.49 -18.00 14.95
C PRO A 18 8.75 -17.20 15.34
N THR A 19 9.93 -17.63 14.90
CA THR A 19 11.24 -17.02 15.19
C THR A 19 11.97 -16.56 13.93
N ASN A 20 11.29 -16.49 12.78
CA ASN A 20 11.87 -16.00 11.54
C ASN A 20 10.84 -15.17 10.80
N ILE A 21 10.90 -13.87 11.03
CA ILE A 21 9.91 -12.91 10.51
C ILE A 21 10.66 -11.75 9.91
N TRP A 22 10.24 -11.33 8.73
CA TRP A 22 10.83 -10.21 8.02
C TRP A 22 9.79 -9.11 7.86
N ALA A 23 10.21 -7.87 8.06
CA ALA A 23 9.44 -6.68 7.76
C ALA A 23 10.21 -5.84 6.75
N VAL A 24 9.49 -5.27 5.78
CA VAL A 24 10.06 -4.32 4.82
C VAL A 24 9.26 -3.04 4.78
N GLY A 25 9.92 -1.97 4.38
CA GLY A 25 9.30 -0.67 4.25
C GLY A 25 10.31 0.41 3.89
N PHE A 26 10.20 1.55 4.55
CA PHE A 26 11.13 2.65 4.36
C PHE A 26 11.29 3.52 5.61
N THR A 27 12.39 4.24 5.66
CA THR A 27 12.71 5.27 6.64
C THR A 27 13.07 6.57 5.93
N THR A 28 13.07 7.69 6.65
CA THR A 28 13.56 8.96 6.10
C THR A 28 15.00 9.18 6.51
N ASP A 29 15.89 9.33 5.54
CA ASP A 29 17.22 9.84 5.77
C ASP A 29 17.18 11.38 5.75
N THR A 30 17.48 11.97 6.90
CA THR A 30 17.47 13.42 7.10
C THR A 30 18.83 14.08 6.84
N VAL A 31 19.88 13.30 6.53
CA VAL A 31 21.21 13.84 6.27
C VAL A 31 21.23 14.63 4.94
N PRO A 32 20.70 14.11 3.82
CA PRO A 32 20.51 14.92 2.62
C PRO A 32 19.49 16.04 2.84
N ASN A 33 19.69 17.17 2.15
CA ASN A 33 18.71 18.26 2.13
C ASN A 33 18.35 18.59 0.67
N PRO A 34 17.12 18.27 0.21
CA PRO A 34 15.99 17.76 1.00
C PRO A 34 16.18 16.31 1.50
N PRO A 35 15.50 15.90 2.60
CA PRO A 35 15.47 14.51 3.06
C PRO A 35 14.95 13.56 2.00
N VAL A 36 15.40 12.31 2.07
CA VAL A 36 15.10 11.24 1.10
C VAL A 36 14.54 10.01 1.79
N LEU A 37 13.72 9.22 1.10
CA LEU A 37 13.28 7.92 1.58
C LEU A 37 14.32 6.85 1.25
N GLN A 38 14.61 6.00 2.23
CA GLN A 38 15.51 4.86 2.10
C GLN A 38 14.79 3.59 2.49
N THR A 39 15.15 2.48 1.84
CA THR A 39 14.56 1.18 2.16
C THR A 39 14.83 0.80 3.62
N LEU A 40 13.88 0.05 4.19
CA LEU A 40 14.01 -0.54 5.51
C LEU A 40 13.75 -2.04 5.39
N ILE A 41 14.65 -2.84 5.94
CA ILE A 41 14.49 -4.28 6.12
C ILE A 41 14.80 -4.59 7.58
N GLU A 42 13.90 -5.31 8.25
CA GLU A 42 14.08 -5.77 9.62
C GLU A 42 13.82 -7.28 9.69
N HIS A 43 14.60 -7.98 10.52
CA HIS A 43 14.50 -9.42 10.74
C HIS A 43 14.31 -9.70 12.24
N PHE A 44 13.31 -10.51 12.56
CA PHE A 44 13.08 -11.06 13.89
C PHE A 44 13.62 -12.49 13.95
N ASP A 45 14.58 -12.71 14.84
CA ASP A 45 15.29 -13.99 15.01
C ASP A 45 14.76 -14.87 16.16
N GLY A 46 13.62 -14.48 16.76
CA GLY A 46 13.07 -15.12 17.94
C GLY A 46 13.41 -14.42 19.26
N THR A 47 14.42 -13.55 19.27
CA THR A 47 14.83 -12.79 20.46
C THR A 47 14.55 -11.30 20.32
N GLY A 48 14.68 -10.76 19.11
CA GLY A 48 14.45 -9.33 18.86
C GLY A 48 14.45 -8.99 17.38
N TRP A 49 14.01 -7.77 17.07
CA TRP A 49 14.10 -7.21 15.72
C TRP A 49 15.45 -6.56 15.51
N VAL A 50 16.09 -6.88 14.38
CA VAL A 50 17.36 -6.30 13.95
C VAL A 50 17.16 -5.71 12.55
N GLN A 51 17.64 -4.49 12.34
CA GLN A 51 17.67 -3.90 11.01
C GLN A 51 18.77 -4.59 10.18
N VAL A 52 18.40 -5.03 8.98
CA VAL A 52 19.30 -5.68 8.02
C VAL A 52 19.66 -4.70 6.92
N VAL A 53 20.89 -4.81 6.41
CA VAL A 53 21.37 -3.96 5.31
C VAL A 53 20.61 -4.30 4.04
N SER A 54 19.90 -3.31 3.50
CA SER A 54 19.46 -3.32 2.10
C SER A 54 20.61 -2.88 1.19
N PRO A 55 20.75 -3.47 -0.02
CA PRO A 55 21.70 -3.02 -1.01
C PRO A 55 21.54 -1.54 -1.37
N ASN A 56 20.29 -1.01 -1.40
CA ASN A 56 19.90 0.26 -2.01
C ASN A 56 20.46 0.46 -3.44
N ILE A 57 19.62 0.80 -4.40
CA ILE A 57 20.11 1.02 -5.77
C ILE A 57 20.99 2.27 -5.82
N MET A 58 22.07 2.25 -6.61
CA MET A 58 22.88 3.41 -6.93
C MET A 58 22.71 3.74 -8.42
N LEU A 59 22.32 4.97 -8.74
CA LEU A 59 22.16 5.47 -10.10
C LEU A 59 23.36 6.33 -10.48
N ASN A 60 24.17 5.87 -11.43
CA ASN A 60 25.40 6.57 -11.86
C ASN A 60 26.31 6.95 -10.68
N GLY A 61 26.44 6.05 -9.69
CA GLY A 61 27.25 6.29 -8.49
C GLY A 61 26.63 7.23 -7.46
N THR A 62 25.35 7.60 -7.60
CA THR A 62 24.61 8.44 -6.63
C THR A 62 23.35 7.72 -6.14
N GLN A 63 22.99 7.86 -4.86
CA GLN A 63 21.73 7.31 -4.35
C GLN A 63 20.53 7.98 -5.05
N PRO A 64 19.49 7.21 -5.42
CA PRO A 64 18.17 7.72 -5.81
C PRO A 64 17.64 8.73 -4.80
N THR A 65 16.77 9.61 -5.28
CA THR A 65 16.14 10.59 -4.40
C THR A 65 15.14 9.95 -3.44
N ASP A 66 14.55 8.80 -3.77
CA ASP A 66 13.72 7.99 -2.88
C ASP A 66 13.80 6.51 -3.28
N ASN A 67 13.86 5.61 -2.31
CA ASN A 67 13.78 4.15 -2.46
C ASN A 67 12.83 3.57 -1.41
N VAL A 68 11.89 2.72 -1.81
CA VAL A 68 10.93 2.10 -0.89
C VAL A 68 10.67 0.64 -1.22
N LEU A 69 10.40 -0.16 -0.18
CA LEU A 69 9.88 -1.51 -0.30
C LEU A 69 8.41 -1.54 0.15
N GLU A 70 7.57 -2.22 -0.62
CA GLU A 70 6.11 -2.27 -0.44
C GLU A 70 5.60 -3.70 -0.23
N GLY A 71 6.27 -4.71 -0.79
CA GLY A 71 5.89 -6.11 -0.68
C GLY A 71 7.08 -7.01 -0.35
N ILE A 72 6.83 -8.10 0.38
CA ILE A 72 7.81 -9.15 0.69
C ILE A 72 7.15 -10.52 0.60
N SER A 73 7.87 -11.51 0.06
CA SER A 73 7.46 -12.91 0.02
C SER A 73 8.67 -13.81 -0.06
N GLY A 74 8.59 -15.02 0.48
CA GLY A 74 9.71 -15.96 0.46
C GLY A 74 9.21 -17.39 0.52
N VAL A 75 9.98 -18.28 -0.09
CA VAL A 75 9.72 -19.73 -0.10
C VAL A 75 10.54 -20.45 0.97
N SER A 76 11.59 -19.80 1.49
CA SER A 76 12.42 -20.33 2.56
C SER A 76 13.14 -19.20 3.32
N ALA A 77 13.85 -19.56 4.40
CA ALA A 77 14.72 -18.63 5.14
C ALA A 77 15.89 -18.10 4.30
N THR A 78 16.17 -18.71 3.15
CA THR A 78 17.31 -18.36 2.29
C THR A 78 16.88 -17.92 0.89
N ASP A 79 15.58 -17.71 0.68
CA ASP A 79 15.05 -17.28 -0.61
C ASP A 79 13.81 -16.40 -0.37
N ILE A 80 14.09 -15.10 -0.32
CA ILE A 80 13.11 -14.06 -0.01
C ILE A 80 13.25 -12.94 -1.02
N TRP A 81 12.12 -12.49 -1.54
CA TRP A 81 12.01 -11.38 -2.47
C TRP A 81 11.28 -10.22 -1.80
N ALA A 82 11.82 -9.02 -1.99
CA ALA A 82 11.17 -7.76 -1.65
C ALA A 82 11.04 -6.90 -2.90
N VAL A 83 9.90 -6.22 -3.04
CA VAL A 83 9.61 -5.37 -4.20
C VAL A 83 9.10 -4.00 -3.76
N GLY A 84 9.32 -3.01 -4.61
CA GLY A 84 8.82 -1.66 -4.40
C GLY A 84 9.19 -0.76 -5.57
N ALA A 85 9.67 0.45 -5.28
CA ALA A 85 10.10 1.38 -6.31
C ALA A 85 11.19 2.34 -5.84
N PHE A 86 11.90 2.90 -6.81
CA PHE A 86 12.87 3.97 -6.61
C PHE A 86 12.67 5.10 -7.63
N ILE A 87 13.12 6.31 -7.30
CA ILE A 87 13.08 7.46 -8.23
C ILE A 87 14.38 7.54 -9.04
N THR A 88 14.25 7.54 -10.36
CA THR A 88 15.38 7.76 -11.28
C THR A 88 15.86 9.21 -11.30
N ALA A 89 17.06 9.46 -11.85
CA ALA A 89 17.54 10.82 -12.13
C ALA A 89 16.59 11.62 -13.06
N GLY A 90 15.78 10.93 -13.87
CA GLY A 90 14.72 11.52 -14.69
C GLY A 90 13.42 11.81 -13.95
N ASN A 91 13.39 11.69 -12.62
CA ASN A 91 12.23 11.89 -11.74
C ASN A 91 11.03 11.00 -12.09
N ALA A 92 11.30 9.76 -12.52
CA ALA A 92 10.30 8.72 -12.76
C ALA A 92 10.48 7.58 -11.76
N TRP A 93 9.37 7.08 -11.21
CA TRP A 93 9.38 5.87 -10.37
C TRP A 93 9.66 4.63 -11.22
N GLN A 94 10.58 3.78 -10.79
CA GLN A 94 10.90 2.51 -11.46
C GLN A 94 10.89 1.35 -10.45
N PRO A 95 10.70 0.10 -10.91
CA PRO A 95 10.57 -1.05 -10.02
C PRO A 95 11.87 -1.32 -9.25
N LEU A 96 11.75 -1.46 -7.94
CA LEU A 96 12.83 -1.96 -7.08
C LEU A 96 12.58 -3.45 -6.80
N LEU A 97 13.60 -4.27 -7.01
CA LEU A 97 13.57 -5.71 -6.77
C LEU A 97 14.80 -6.06 -5.92
N GLU A 98 14.60 -6.68 -4.77
CA GLU A 98 15.67 -7.15 -3.90
C GLU A 98 15.48 -8.63 -3.57
N HIS A 99 16.56 -9.41 -3.64
CA HIS A 99 16.58 -10.84 -3.38
C HIS A 99 17.55 -11.19 -2.26
N TYR A 100 17.07 -11.93 -1.27
CA TYR A 100 17.86 -12.50 -0.19
C TYR A 100 18.18 -13.96 -0.49
N ASN A 101 19.47 -14.28 -0.55
CA ASN A 101 19.99 -15.63 -0.83
C ASN A 101 20.33 -16.44 0.44
N GLY A 102 19.86 -16.00 1.62
CA GLY A 102 20.23 -16.60 2.91
C GLY A 102 21.45 -15.97 3.59
N THR A 103 22.14 -15.06 2.93
CA THR A 103 23.28 -14.34 3.51
C THR A 103 23.18 -12.84 3.30
N THR A 104 22.86 -12.40 2.08
CA THR A 104 22.86 -10.99 1.70
C THR A 104 21.68 -10.65 0.81
N TRP A 105 21.15 -9.44 0.98
CA TRP A 105 20.22 -8.86 0.03
C TRP A 105 20.97 -8.29 -1.18
N THR A 106 20.46 -8.56 -2.38
CA THR A 106 21.02 -8.09 -3.64
C THR A 106 19.93 -7.44 -4.49
N ALA A 107 20.24 -6.28 -5.09
CA ALA A 107 19.33 -5.64 -6.03
C ALA A 107 19.33 -6.44 -7.34
N ASN A 108 18.13 -6.78 -7.82
CA ASN A 108 17.92 -7.41 -9.12
C ASN A 108 17.52 -6.36 -10.15
N THR A 109 17.91 -6.59 -11.40
CA THR A 109 17.59 -5.68 -12.50
C THR A 109 16.31 -6.14 -13.20
N PHE A 110 15.57 -5.15 -13.70
CA PHE A 110 14.43 -5.37 -14.58
C PHE A 110 14.54 -4.37 -15.75
N PRO A 111 14.25 -4.79 -16.99
CA PRO A 111 14.26 -3.88 -18.13
C PRO A 111 13.36 -2.67 -17.89
N SER A 112 13.81 -1.48 -18.30
CA SER A 112 13.01 -0.27 -18.20
C SER A 112 11.73 -0.40 -19.03
N LEU A 113 10.58 -0.11 -18.40
CA LEU A 113 9.26 -0.08 -19.06
C LEU A 113 8.93 1.27 -19.70
N GLY A 114 9.96 2.03 -20.06
CA GLY A 114 9.84 3.40 -20.57
C GLY A 114 10.09 4.46 -19.50
N SER A 115 9.66 5.68 -19.79
CA SER A 115 10.01 6.87 -18.99
C SER A 115 8.95 7.26 -17.95
N GLY A 116 7.81 6.56 -17.91
CA GLY A 116 6.75 6.81 -16.94
C GLY A 116 6.95 6.08 -15.62
N ASP A 117 6.05 6.36 -14.66
CA ASP A 117 6.05 5.72 -13.35
C ASP A 117 5.66 4.24 -13.42
N ASN A 118 6.52 3.39 -12.88
CA ASN A 118 6.34 1.95 -12.75
C ASN A 118 6.61 1.56 -11.30
N ILE A 119 5.59 1.08 -10.59
CA ILE A 119 5.67 0.78 -9.16
C ILE A 119 5.12 -0.61 -8.91
N LEU A 120 5.84 -1.41 -8.11
CA LEU A 120 5.37 -2.70 -7.61
C LEU A 120 4.88 -2.56 -6.18
N PHE A 121 3.76 -3.23 -5.87
CA PHE A 121 3.15 -3.20 -4.54
C PHE A 121 3.06 -4.57 -3.88
N GLY A 122 2.91 -5.63 -4.67
CA GLY A 122 2.75 -7.00 -4.17
C GLY A 122 3.75 -7.94 -4.83
N VAL A 123 4.19 -8.96 -4.08
CA VAL A 123 5.01 -10.06 -4.58
C VAL A 123 4.56 -11.36 -3.93
N THR A 124 4.59 -12.45 -4.69
CA THR A 124 4.38 -13.81 -4.17
C THR A 124 5.43 -14.74 -4.78
N ALA A 125 6.21 -15.39 -3.91
CA ALA A 125 7.17 -16.41 -4.30
C ALA A 125 6.50 -17.78 -4.22
N MET A 126 6.49 -18.51 -5.33
CA MET A 126 5.89 -19.86 -5.45
C MET A 126 6.96 -20.94 -5.42
N SER A 127 8.14 -20.63 -5.97
CA SER A 127 9.38 -21.40 -5.83
C SER A 127 10.58 -20.45 -5.99
N ALA A 128 11.80 -20.98 -5.83
CA ALA A 128 13.02 -20.24 -6.10
C ALA A 128 13.14 -19.70 -7.54
N THR A 129 12.37 -20.29 -8.47
CA THR A 129 12.41 -19.98 -9.91
C THR A 129 11.05 -19.55 -10.45
N ASN A 130 10.10 -19.25 -9.58
CA ASN A 130 8.76 -18.80 -9.96
C ASN A 130 8.27 -17.79 -8.93
N VAL A 131 8.38 -16.51 -9.28
CA VAL A 131 7.99 -15.39 -8.43
C VAL A 131 7.20 -14.40 -9.27
N MET A 132 6.05 -13.98 -8.77
CA MET A 132 5.20 -13.00 -9.43
C MET A 132 5.17 -11.71 -8.61
N ALA A 133 5.41 -10.57 -9.25
CA ALA A 133 5.21 -9.26 -8.64
C ALA A 133 4.22 -8.44 -9.46
N VAL A 134 3.41 -7.63 -8.77
CA VAL A 134 2.33 -6.86 -9.39
C VAL A 134 2.34 -5.39 -8.95
N GLY A 135 1.79 -4.55 -9.80
CA GLY A 135 1.63 -3.13 -9.55
C GLY A 135 0.97 -2.39 -10.71
N TYR A 136 1.53 -1.25 -11.09
CA TYR A 136 1.14 -0.53 -12.30
C TYR A 136 2.35 -0.02 -13.08
N GLN A 137 2.11 0.27 -14.36
CA GLN A 137 3.06 0.92 -15.25
C GLN A 137 2.44 2.13 -15.95
N ARG A 138 3.31 3.05 -16.36
CA ARG A 138 3.03 4.12 -17.33
C ARG A 138 4.14 4.10 -18.37
N PHE A 139 3.78 4.00 -19.64
CA PHE A 139 4.78 3.99 -20.72
C PHE A 139 5.59 5.30 -20.82
N ASN A 140 5.00 6.42 -20.42
CA ASN A 140 5.63 7.74 -20.42
C ASN A 140 5.03 8.64 -19.34
N ASN A 141 5.68 9.78 -19.07
CA ASN A 141 5.20 10.82 -18.13
C ASN A 141 4.02 11.64 -18.70
N SER A 142 3.21 11.08 -19.60
CA SER A 142 2.03 11.77 -20.16
C SER A 142 0.79 11.61 -19.27
N THR A 143 -0.30 12.24 -19.68
CA THR A 143 -1.64 12.10 -19.09
C THR A 143 -2.29 10.74 -19.36
N ALA A 144 -1.60 9.81 -20.03
CA ALA A 144 -2.12 8.48 -20.31
C ALA A 144 -2.48 7.73 -19.00
N PRO A 145 -3.58 6.97 -19.00
CA PRO A 145 -3.96 6.13 -17.86
C PRO A 145 -2.85 5.14 -17.49
N ALA A 146 -2.67 4.91 -16.20
CA ALA A 146 -1.81 3.83 -15.72
C ALA A 146 -2.42 2.48 -16.09
N GLN A 147 -1.58 1.51 -16.42
CA GLN A 147 -2.00 0.14 -16.69
C GLN A 147 -1.54 -0.81 -15.60
N THR A 148 -2.26 -1.89 -15.39
CA THR A 148 -1.81 -3.02 -14.57
C THR A 148 -0.44 -3.52 -15.05
N LEU A 149 0.41 -3.88 -14.09
CA LEU A 149 1.71 -4.50 -14.34
C LEU A 149 1.76 -5.81 -13.56
N ALA A 150 2.12 -6.90 -14.24
CA ALA A 150 2.54 -8.15 -13.63
C ALA A 150 3.87 -8.56 -14.25
N ILE A 151 4.85 -8.89 -13.41
CA ILE A 151 6.17 -9.34 -13.83
C ILE A 151 6.48 -10.69 -13.20
N ASN A 152 7.09 -11.58 -13.97
CA ASN A 152 7.41 -12.94 -13.56
C ASN A 152 8.92 -13.18 -13.57
N TYR A 153 9.42 -13.80 -12.51
CA TYR A 153 10.77 -14.33 -12.43
C TYR A 153 10.77 -15.81 -12.82
N ASP A 154 11.64 -16.18 -13.78
CA ASP A 154 11.75 -17.55 -14.30
C ASP A 154 12.91 -18.36 -13.69
N GLY A 155 13.57 -17.84 -12.65
CA GLY A 155 14.80 -18.41 -12.08
C GLY A 155 16.09 -17.81 -12.66
N SER A 156 15.98 -16.96 -13.68
CA SER A 156 17.13 -16.27 -14.27
C SER A 156 16.90 -14.78 -14.43
N GLN A 157 15.70 -14.37 -14.85
CA GLN A 157 15.38 -12.98 -15.17
C GLN A 157 13.91 -12.68 -14.91
N TRP A 158 13.64 -11.38 -14.76
CA TRP A 158 12.30 -10.85 -14.64
C TRP A 158 11.76 -10.43 -16.02
N THR A 159 10.53 -10.82 -16.33
CA THR A 159 9.85 -10.50 -17.59
C THR A 159 8.46 -9.91 -17.33
N ALA A 160 8.04 -8.95 -18.14
CA ALA A 160 6.68 -8.41 -18.07
C ALA A 160 5.67 -9.37 -18.72
N GLY A 161 4.62 -9.70 -17.99
CA GLY A 161 3.45 -10.42 -18.51
C GLY A 161 2.38 -9.46 -19.01
N THR A 162 1.45 -9.98 -19.82
CA THR A 162 0.25 -9.26 -20.25
C THR A 162 -0.86 -9.42 -19.22
N THR A 163 -1.56 -8.32 -18.95
CA THR A 163 -2.71 -8.30 -18.04
C THR A 163 -3.85 -7.51 -18.69
N PRO A 164 -5.10 -7.96 -18.56
CA PRO A 164 -6.25 -7.15 -18.88
C PRO A 164 -6.21 -5.76 -18.24
N ASN A 165 -6.77 -4.77 -18.94
CA ASN A 165 -7.00 -3.43 -18.41
C ASN A 165 -8.46 -3.09 -18.73
N VAL A 166 -9.27 -2.87 -17.71
CA VAL A 166 -10.70 -2.66 -17.89
C VAL A 166 -11.02 -1.18 -18.07
N GLY A 167 -11.92 -0.89 -19.01
CA GLY A 167 -12.31 0.47 -19.35
C GLY A 167 -11.16 1.29 -19.95
N THR A 168 -11.30 2.62 -19.86
CA THR A 168 -10.33 3.59 -20.42
C THR A 168 -9.58 4.36 -19.33
N GLY A 169 -9.87 4.10 -18.05
CA GLY A 169 -9.23 4.76 -16.92
C GLY A 169 -8.00 4.02 -16.40
N SER A 170 -7.36 4.58 -15.38
CA SER A 170 -6.19 3.95 -14.76
C SER A 170 -6.55 2.63 -14.07
N ASN A 171 -5.73 1.61 -14.25
CA ASN A 171 -5.81 0.33 -13.58
C ASN A 171 -4.52 0.09 -12.77
N ALA A 172 -4.63 -0.60 -11.64
CA ALA A 172 -3.48 -0.93 -10.81
C ALA A 172 -3.78 -2.15 -9.92
N PHE A 173 -2.81 -3.04 -9.80
CA PHE A 173 -2.80 -4.05 -8.74
C PHE A 173 -2.11 -3.51 -7.50
N LEU A 174 -2.58 -3.92 -6.33
CA LEU A 174 -2.08 -3.52 -5.01
C LEU A 174 -1.60 -4.71 -4.18
N ALA A 175 -2.03 -5.92 -4.50
CA ALA A 175 -1.57 -7.16 -3.89
C ALA A 175 -1.74 -8.36 -4.86
N VAL A 176 -0.93 -9.40 -4.64
CA VAL A 176 -1.02 -10.70 -5.33
C VAL A 176 -0.79 -11.82 -4.31
N ALA A 177 -1.50 -12.93 -4.47
CA ALA A 177 -1.28 -14.14 -3.68
C ALA A 177 -1.47 -15.39 -4.55
N ALA A 178 -0.65 -16.40 -4.31
CA ALA A 178 -0.74 -17.69 -4.98
C ALA A 178 -1.51 -18.71 -4.12
N GLY A 179 -2.45 -19.43 -4.72
CA GLY A 179 -3.00 -20.67 -4.19
C GLY A 179 -2.21 -21.90 -4.65
N ALA A 180 -1.57 -21.81 -5.81
CA ALA A 180 -0.62 -22.78 -6.35
C ALA A 180 0.33 -22.08 -7.34
N ALA A 181 1.33 -22.79 -7.88
CA ALA A 181 2.32 -22.23 -8.81
C ALA A 181 1.73 -21.59 -10.09
N ASN A 182 0.50 -22.00 -10.46
CA ASN A 182 -0.21 -21.56 -11.66
C ASN A 182 -1.64 -21.06 -11.34
N ASP A 183 -1.91 -20.75 -10.07
CA ASP A 183 -3.21 -20.28 -9.59
C ASP A 183 -2.97 -19.08 -8.68
N LEU A 184 -3.07 -17.88 -9.24
CA LEU A 184 -2.79 -16.63 -8.53
C LEU A 184 -3.95 -15.66 -8.66
N TRP A 185 -4.17 -14.89 -7.60
CA TRP A 185 -5.14 -13.81 -7.58
C TRP A 185 -4.42 -12.48 -7.35
N ALA A 186 -4.66 -11.51 -8.23
CA ALA A 186 -4.21 -10.15 -8.10
C ALA A 186 -5.42 -9.23 -7.89
N VAL A 187 -5.29 -8.29 -6.95
CA VAL A 187 -6.38 -7.38 -6.59
C VAL A 187 -5.90 -5.94 -6.55
N GLY A 188 -6.83 -5.02 -6.81
CA GLY A 188 -6.55 -3.60 -6.77
C GLY A 188 -7.76 -2.78 -7.18
N ARG A 189 -7.57 -1.92 -8.17
CA ARG A 189 -8.63 -1.06 -8.67
C ARG A 189 -8.54 -0.77 -10.17
N SER A 190 -9.66 -0.34 -10.72
CA SER A 190 -9.79 0.29 -12.03
C SER A 190 -10.54 1.62 -11.89
N THR A 191 -10.38 2.54 -12.84
CA THR A 191 -11.18 3.77 -12.90
C THR A 191 -12.26 3.61 -13.97
N SER A 192 -13.52 3.67 -13.54
CA SER A 192 -14.70 3.61 -14.42
C SER A 192 -14.82 4.85 -15.32
N ALA A 193 -15.67 4.77 -16.35
CA ALA A 193 -15.95 5.89 -17.25
C ALA A 193 -16.51 7.13 -16.52
N SER A 194 -17.18 6.94 -15.38
CA SER A 194 -17.70 8.01 -14.53
C SER A 194 -16.63 8.62 -13.60
N GLY A 195 -15.38 8.17 -13.69
CA GLY A 195 -14.27 8.65 -12.86
C GLY A 195 -14.21 8.04 -11.45
N TYR A 196 -15.16 7.20 -11.07
CA TYR A 196 -15.11 6.45 -9.81
C TYR A 196 -14.18 5.26 -9.91
N ARG A 197 -13.45 5.02 -8.83
CA ARG A 197 -12.60 3.83 -8.71
C ARG A 197 -13.43 2.62 -8.31
N GLN A 198 -13.25 1.51 -8.99
CA GLN A 198 -13.91 0.25 -8.73
C GLN A 198 -12.87 -0.80 -8.38
N THR A 199 -13.28 -1.85 -7.68
CA THR A 199 -12.39 -2.99 -7.43
C THR A 199 -11.94 -3.61 -8.77
N LEU A 200 -10.74 -4.18 -8.77
CA LEU A 200 -10.26 -5.01 -9.86
C LEU A 200 -9.75 -6.31 -9.25
N ILE A 201 -10.23 -7.43 -9.76
CA ILE A 201 -9.76 -8.76 -9.42
C ILE A 201 -9.41 -9.47 -10.71
N GLU A 202 -8.19 -9.99 -10.79
CA GLU A 202 -7.75 -10.84 -11.89
C GLU A 202 -7.21 -12.16 -11.37
N HIS A 203 -7.50 -13.23 -12.11
CA HIS A 203 -7.12 -14.60 -11.81
C HIS A 203 -6.17 -15.12 -12.89
N PHE A 204 -5.02 -15.64 -12.49
CA PHE A 204 -4.04 -16.25 -13.37
C PHE A 204 -4.14 -17.76 -13.31
N THR A 205 -4.32 -18.39 -14.47
CA THR A 205 -4.47 -19.86 -14.59
C THR A 205 -3.25 -20.53 -15.23
N GLY A 206 -2.04 -19.99 -15.01
CA GLY A 206 -0.78 -20.53 -15.53
C GLY A 206 -0.40 -20.04 -16.93
N SER A 207 -1.36 -19.57 -17.71
CA SER A 207 -1.13 -19.08 -19.08
C SER A 207 -1.48 -17.60 -19.26
N SER A 208 -2.57 -17.15 -18.65
CA SER A 208 -3.08 -15.79 -18.83
C SER A 208 -3.85 -15.32 -17.62
N TRP A 209 -3.87 -13.99 -17.44
CA TRP A 209 -4.74 -13.31 -16.49
C TRP A 209 -6.12 -13.11 -17.10
N ALA A 210 -7.16 -13.31 -16.29
CA ALA A 210 -8.55 -13.04 -16.65
C ALA A 210 -9.23 -12.22 -15.56
N VAL A 211 -10.02 -11.22 -15.97
CA VAL A 211 -10.82 -10.42 -15.04
C VAL A 211 -11.94 -11.28 -14.46
N VAL A 212 -12.07 -11.26 -13.13
CA VAL A 212 -13.15 -11.91 -12.40
C VAL A 212 -14.02 -10.84 -11.76
N ALA A 213 -15.33 -11.02 -11.84
CA ALA A 213 -16.28 -10.07 -11.28
C ALA A 213 -16.12 -9.96 -9.76
N SER A 214 -16.03 -8.72 -9.27
CA SER A 214 -16.15 -8.37 -7.86
C SER A 214 -17.56 -7.81 -7.59
N PRO A 215 -18.19 -8.16 -6.46
CA PRO A 215 -19.51 -7.64 -6.11
C PRO A 215 -19.53 -6.11 -5.92
N ASN A 216 -18.39 -5.45 -5.65
CA ASN A 216 -18.29 -4.03 -5.23
C ASN A 216 -19.18 -3.70 -4.01
N GLY A 217 -18.81 -2.69 -3.21
CA GLY A 217 -19.66 -2.23 -2.09
C GLY A 217 -20.74 -1.24 -2.54
N THR A 218 -20.37 -0.30 -3.41
CA THR A 218 -21.26 0.73 -3.98
C THR A 218 -20.83 1.08 -5.41
N SER A 219 -21.55 1.98 -6.08
CA SER A 219 -21.09 2.59 -7.35
C SER A 219 -20.07 3.73 -7.16
N SER A 220 -19.73 4.06 -5.90
CA SER A 220 -18.72 5.07 -5.56
C SER A 220 -17.32 4.45 -5.55
N ASN A 221 -16.35 5.10 -4.88
CA ASN A 221 -14.98 4.59 -4.82
C ASN A 221 -14.89 3.28 -4.02
N ASN A 222 -14.39 2.22 -4.66
CA ASN A 222 -14.07 0.92 -4.06
C ASN A 222 -12.61 0.55 -4.36
N TYR A 223 -11.95 -0.11 -3.41
CA TYR A 223 -10.56 -0.55 -3.50
C TYR A 223 -10.39 -1.89 -2.82
N LEU A 224 -9.51 -2.73 -3.38
CA LEU A 224 -8.96 -3.90 -2.68
C LEU A 224 -7.45 -3.69 -2.47
N TYR A 225 -7.01 -3.83 -1.22
CA TYR A 225 -5.64 -3.60 -0.79
C TYR A 225 -4.85 -4.87 -0.50
N GLY A 226 -5.53 -5.93 -0.06
CA GLY A 226 -4.91 -7.20 0.28
C GLY A 226 -5.70 -8.38 -0.27
N VAL A 227 -5.00 -9.47 -0.55
CA VAL A 227 -5.57 -10.76 -0.95
C VAL A 227 -4.81 -11.89 -0.24
N SER A 228 -5.54 -12.92 0.19
CA SER A 228 -4.99 -14.15 0.73
C SER A 228 -5.73 -15.35 0.14
N VAL A 229 -4.98 -16.31 -0.39
CA VAL A 229 -5.53 -17.49 -1.07
C VAL A 229 -5.16 -18.73 -0.26
N LEU A 230 -6.15 -19.56 0.08
CA LEU A 230 -5.96 -20.86 0.73
C LEU A 230 -6.01 -22.01 -0.28
N GLY A 231 -6.59 -21.77 -1.45
CA GLY A 231 -6.72 -22.72 -2.56
C GLY A 231 -7.82 -22.28 -3.53
N ALA A 232 -8.07 -23.12 -4.53
CA ALA A 232 -8.99 -22.83 -5.64
C ALA A 232 -10.42 -22.44 -5.23
N THR A 233 -10.86 -22.83 -4.03
CA THR A 233 -12.23 -22.58 -3.53
C THR A 233 -12.32 -21.64 -2.33
N SER A 234 -11.19 -21.09 -1.88
CA SER A 234 -11.18 -20.23 -0.70
C SER A 234 -10.09 -19.17 -0.81
N ALA A 235 -10.54 -17.93 -0.98
CA ALA A 235 -9.69 -16.75 -0.94
C ALA A 235 -10.45 -15.59 -0.29
N TRP A 236 -9.70 -14.64 0.24
CA TRP A 236 -10.20 -13.46 0.93
C TRP A 236 -9.52 -12.22 0.39
N THR A 237 -10.28 -11.14 0.24
CA THR A 237 -9.76 -9.82 -0.11
C THR A 237 -10.29 -8.80 0.88
N VAL A 238 -9.50 -7.76 1.12
CA VAL A 238 -9.89 -6.66 1.99
C VAL A 238 -9.52 -5.32 1.38
N GLY A 239 -10.25 -4.28 1.77
CA GLY A 239 -10.03 -2.92 1.31
C GLY A 239 -11.07 -1.97 1.89
N PHE A 240 -11.58 -1.07 1.05
CA PHE A 240 -12.66 -0.17 1.45
C PHE A 240 -13.64 0.12 0.32
N TYR A 241 -14.84 0.57 0.68
CA TYR A 241 -15.77 1.25 -0.20
C TYR A 241 -16.22 2.58 0.40
N PHE A 242 -16.60 3.55 -0.45
CA PHE A 242 -17.25 4.77 -0.01
C PHE A 242 -18.75 4.56 0.10
N ASP A 243 -19.29 4.82 1.28
CA ASP A 243 -20.72 4.77 1.57
C ASP A 243 -21.30 6.20 1.50
N PRO A 244 -22.00 6.57 0.41
CA PRO A 244 -22.57 7.89 0.26
C PRO A 244 -23.72 8.18 1.23
N SER A 245 -24.36 7.15 1.82
CA SER A 245 -25.48 7.35 2.76
C SER A 245 -25.04 7.97 4.09
N VAL A 246 -23.77 7.77 4.45
CA VAL A 246 -23.14 8.26 5.68
C VAL A 246 -21.93 9.16 5.40
N GLY A 247 -21.52 9.28 4.14
CA GLY A 247 -20.40 10.14 3.72
C GLY A 247 -19.04 9.67 4.23
N ARG A 248 -18.84 8.36 4.40
CA ARG A 248 -17.63 7.77 5.01
C ARG A 248 -17.11 6.60 4.17
N THR A 249 -15.84 6.27 4.33
CA THR A 249 -15.29 4.98 3.86
C THR A 249 -15.61 3.89 4.88
N ARG A 250 -15.83 2.68 4.37
CA ARG A 250 -16.15 1.46 5.10
C ARG A 250 -15.24 0.34 4.68
N SER A 251 -14.91 -0.53 5.61
CA SER A 251 -14.17 -1.76 5.37
C SER A 251 -14.91 -2.63 4.36
N LEU A 252 -14.20 -3.05 3.32
CA LEU A 252 -14.68 -3.98 2.31
C LEU A 252 -14.01 -5.33 2.54
N ILE A 253 -14.81 -6.40 2.67
CA ILE A 253 -14.32 -7.78 2.76
C ILE A 253 -15.06 -8.60 1.72
N GLU A 254 -14.31 -9.30 0.86
CA GLU A 254 -14.89 -10.24 -0.10
C GLU A 254 -14.30 -11.64 0.10
N ARG A 255 -15.15 -12.66 -0.07
CA ARG A 255 -14.77 -14.06 0.02
C ARG A 255 -15.08 -14.79 -1.28
N TRP A 256 -14.09 -15.52 -1.77
CA TRP A 256 -14.23 -16.47 -2.87
C TRP A 256 -14.69 -17.83 -2.35
N ASN A 257 -15.69 -18.41 -3.01
CA ASN A 257 -16.26 -19.71 -2.66
C ASN A 257 -15.95 -20.83 -3.68
N GLY A 258 -15.08 -20.57 -4.67
CA GLY A 258 -14.83 -21.47 -5.80
C GLY A 258 -15.54 -21.10 -7.10
N THR A 259 -16.54 -20.22 -7.03
CA THR A 259 -17.31 -19.81 -8.22
C THR A 259 -17.49 -18.30 -8.34
N SER A 260 -17.60 -17.59 -7.21
CA SER A 260 -17.90 -16.16 -7.19
C SER A 260 -17.34 -15.49 -5.92
N TRP A 261 -16.96 -14.22 -6.05
CA TRP A 261 -16.70 -13.35 -4.91
C TRP A 261 -18.02 -12.87 -4.29
N THR A 262 -18.08 -12.86 -2.96
CA THR A 262 -19.26 -12.42 -2.20
C THR A 262 -18.85 -11.46 -1.10
N LEU A 263 -19.65 -10.44 -0.83
CA LEU A 263 -19.43 -9.51 0.28
C LEU A 263 -19.62 -10.23 1.61
N VAL A 264 -18.73 -9.98 2.56
CA VAL A 264 -18.85 -10.43 3.94
C VAL A 264 -18.90 -9.22 4.86
N PRO A 265 -19.86 -9.13 5.80
CA PRO A 265 -19.94 -8.01 6.72
C PRO A 265 -18.68 -7.87 7.60
N SER A 266 -18.19 -6.64 7.73
CA SER A 266 -17.16 -6.26 8.70
C SER A 266 -17.81 -5.75 10.00
N PRO A 267 -17.28 -6.11 11.18
CA PRO A 267 -17.71 -5.63 12.49
C PRO A 267 -17.35 -4.15 12.74
N SER A 268 -16.58 -3.52 11.86
CA SER A 268 -16.26 -2.08 11.93
C SER A 268 -17.50 -1.18 11.86
N VAL A 269 -18.67 -1.74 11.53
CA VAL A 269 -20.02 -1.18 11.77
C VAL A 269 -20.37 -1.09 13.26
N GLY A 270 -19.55 -0.40 14.07
CA GLY A 270 -19.81 -0.32 15.52
C GLY A 270 -18.80 0.48 16.35
N LEU A 271 -17.74 1.02 15.75
CA LEU A 271 -16.80 1.89 16.48
C LEU A 271 -17.49 3.22 16.87
N PRO A 272 -17.23 3.75 18.09
CA PRO A 272 -17.83 5.01 18.53
C PRO A 272 -17.60 6.14 17.50
N ALA A 273 -18.61 6.97 17.28
CA ALA A 273 -18.55 8.18 16.45
C ALA A 273 -18.47 7.98 14.91
N ASN A 274 -18.87 6.83 14.36
CA ASN A 274 -19.04 6.64 12.91
C ASN A 274 -17.77 7.01 12.09
N PRO A 275 -16.64 6.31 12.32
CA PRO A 275 -15.36 6.68 11.73
C PRO A 275 -15.30 6.46 10.21
N PHE A 276 -14.21 6.92 9.58
CA PHE A 276 -13.72 6.36 8.32
C PHE A 276 -12.92 5.11 8.67
N ASP A 277 -13.24 3.97 8.05
CA ASP A 277 -12.56 2.70 8.29
C ASP A 277 -12.14 2.03 6.98
N GLU A 278 -10.95 1.44 6.99
CA GLU A 278 -10.35 0.75 5.84
C GLU A 278 -9.49 -0.42 6.33
N LEU A 279 -9.46 -1.55 5.58
CA LEU A 279 -8.58 -2.69 5.86
C LEU A 279 -7.47 -2.79 4.81
N PHE A 280 -6.21 -2.93 5.22
CA PHE A 280 -5.05 -2.88 4.33
C PHE A 280 -4.44 -4.23 4.00
N SER A 281 -4.58 -5.22 4.88
CA SER A 281 -3.95 -6.52 4.73
C SER A 281 -4.81 -7.61 5.33
N VAL A 282 -4.77 -8.80 4.70
CA VAL A 282 -5.48 -9.99 5.14
C VAL A 282 -4.56 -11.19 5.06
N LYS A 283 -4.62 -12.06 6.07
CA LYS A 283 -3.91 -13.34 6.11
C LYS A 283 -4.89 -14.43 6.54
N ALA A 284 -5.16 -15.35 5.62
CA ALA A 284 -5.87 -16.57 5.91
C ALA A 284 -4.88 -17.65 6.36
N ILE A 285 -5.15 -18.26 7.51
CA ILE A 285 -4.41 -19.41 8.06
C ILE A 285 -5.18 -20.69 7.71
N SER A 286 -6.51 -20.63 7.83
CA SER A 286 -7.44 -21.66 7.37
C SER A 286 -8.77 -21.01 6.94
N ALA A 287 -9.70 -21.80 6.40
CA ALA A 287 -11.02 -21.29 6.00
C ALA A 287 -11.81 -20.66 7.16
N ASN A 288 -11.45 -20.99 8.40
CA ASN A 288 -12.08 -20.55 9.64
C ASN A 288 -11.16 -19.74 10.55
N ASP A 289 -9.99 -19.34 10.05
CA ASP A 289 -9.03 -18.55 10.82
C ASP A 289 -8.36 -17.57 9.87
N VAL A 290 -8.87 -16.34 9.86
CA VAL A 290 -8.42 -15.27 8.97
C VAL A 290 -8.30 -13.99 9.78
N TRP A 291 -7.21 -13.28 9.57
CA TRP A 291 -6.93 -12.01 10.21
C TRP A 291 -6.89 -10.89 9.19
N ALA A 292 -7.51 -9.77 9.49
CA ALA A 292 -7.43 -8.54 8.71
C ALA A 292 -7.04 -7.37 9.60
N VAL A 293 -6.27 -6.42 9.05
CA VAL A 293 -5.79 -5.25 9.80
C VAL A 293 -5.89 -3.97 8.98
N GLY A 294 -6.04 -2.84 9.66
CA GLY A 294 -6.18 -1.52 9.03
C GLY A 294 -6.24 -0.35 10.03
N ASP A 295 -7.00 0.69 9.68
CA ASP A 295 -7.21 1.88 10.51
C ASP A 295 -8.67 2.35 10.56
N ALA A 296 -9.03 3.00 11.67
CA ALA A 296 -10.23 3.80 11.81
C ALA A 296 -9.86 5.21 12.26
N ASN A 297 -10.44 6.24 11.65
CA ASN A 297 -10.20 7.63 12.02
C ASN A 297 -11.49 8.46 12.07
N SER A 298 -11.49 9.50 12.90
CA SER A 298 -12.66 10.37 13.11
C SER A 298 -13.00 11.25 11.90
N GLY A 299 -12.09 11.33 10.92
CA GLY A 299 -12.18 12.29 9.82
C GLY A 299 -11.74 13.71 10.18
N VAL A 300 -11.34 13.96 11.44
CA VAL A 300 -10.84 15.26 11.85
C VAL A 300 -9.46 15.46 11.24
N LEU A 301 -9.40 16.37 10.28
CA LEU A 301 -8.16 16.76 9.62
C LEU A 301 -7.52 17.97 10.32
N ASP A 302 -6.20 18.02 10.34
CA ASP A 302 -5.47 19.22 10.69
C ASP A 302 -5.59 20.29 9.58
N PRO A 303 -5.09 21.53 9.79
CA PRO A 303 -5.08 22.56 8.74
C PRO A 303 -4.32 22.18 7.45
N SER A 304 -3.55 21.09 7.46
CA SER A 304 -2.83 20.57 6.30
C SER A 304 -3.57 19.43 5.57
N GLY A 305 -4.76 19.05 6.07
CA GLY A 305 -5.61 18.00 5.49
C GLY A 305 -5.25 16.59 5.94
N VAL A 306 -4.50 16.44 7.04
CA VAL A 306 -4.02 15.14 7.56
C VAL A 306 -4.88 14.70 8.74
N PRO A 307 -5.35 13.44 8.79
CA PRO A 307 -6.07 12.92 9.96
C PRO A 307 -5.26 13.10 11.25
N THR A 308 -5.86 13.74 12.24
CA THR A 308 -5.20 14.05 13.53
C THR A 308 -5.32 12.92 14.54
N THR A 309 -6.27 12.02 14.33
CA THR A 309 -6.60 10.91 15.22
C THR A 309 -6.91 9.69 14.38
N GLY A 310 -6.32 8.56 14.73
CA GLY A 310 -6.53 7.27 14.06
C GLY A 310 -6.15 6.14 15.00
N ILE A 311 -6.97 5.10 15.00
CA ILE A 311 -6.74 3.89 15.78
C ILE A 311 -6.51 2.71 14.85
N THR A 312 -5.72 1.77 15.35
CA THR A 312 -5.51 0.48 14.70
C THR A 312 -6.81 -0.35 14.72
N ILE A 313 -7.09 -1.02 13.59
CA ILE A 313 -8.14 -2.04 13.49
C ILE A 313 -7.46 -3.40 13.30
N ALA A 314 -7.93 -4.40 14.05
CA ALA A 314 -7.70 -5.81 13.77
C ALA A 314 -9.04 -6.54 13.82
N GLU A 315 -9.29 -7.41 12.85
CA GLU A 315 -10.48 -8.24 12.79
C GLU A 315 -10.09 -9.71 12.64
N HIS A 316 -10.85 -10.60 13.29
CA HIS A 316 -10.65 -12.04 13.25
C HIS A 316 -11.91 -12.77 12.79
N TRP A 317 -11.75 -13.62 11.78
CA TRP A 317 -12.77 -14.54 11.28
C TRP A 317 -12.62 -15.90 11.95
N ASN A 318 -13.71 -16.40 12.52
CA ASN A 318 -13.76 -17.67 13.25
C ASN A 318 -14.42 -18.83 12.46
N GLY A 319 -14.72 -18.63 11.16
CA GLY A 319 -15.48 -19.59 10.35
C GLY A 319 -16.93 -19.19 10.08
N SER A 320 -17.49 -18.27 10.87
CA SER A 320 -18.87 -17.80 10.69
C SER A 320 -19.02 -16.28 10.66
N THR A 321 -18.25 -15.56 11.47
CA THR A 321 -18.39 -14.11 11.64
C THR A 321 -17.05 -13.46 11.89
N TRP A 322 -16.87 -12.25 11.38
CA TRP A 322 -15.75 -11.39 11.75
C TRP A 322 -16.03 -10.74 13.10
N THR A 323 -14.99 -10.65 13.93
CA THR A 323 -15.02 -9.97 15.23
C THR A 323 -13.90 -8.96 15.30
N ALA A 324 -14.20 -7.75 15.79
CA ALA A 324 -13.18 -6.73 16.01
C ALA A 324 -12.37 -7.09 17.26
N ILE A 325 -11.05 -7.03 17.13
CA ILE A 325 -10.09 -7.29 18.19
C ILE A 325 -9.42 -5.98 18.57
N THR A 326 -9.34 -5.71 19.88
CA THR A 326 -8.59 -4.56 20.37
C THR A 326 -7.12 -4.73 20.04
N SER A 327 -6.55 -3.76 19.32
CA SER A 327 -5.12 -3.68 19.04
C SER A 327 -4.51 -2.46 19.73
N GLY A 328 -3.22 -2.57 20.07
CA GLY A 328 -2.51 -1.51 20.76
C GLY A 328 -2.33 -0.28 19.88
N ASN A 329 -2.39 0.91 20.49
CA ASN A 329 -2.04 2.18 19.86
C ASN A 329 -0.77 2.71 20.52
N SER A 330 0.26 2.95 19.73
CA SER A 330 1.56 3.41 20.23
C SER A 330 1.62 4.91 20.46
N SER A 331 0.62 5.65 19.98
CA SER A 331 0.50 7.10 20.18
C SER A 331 -0.92 7.56 20.44
N THR A 332 -1.02 8.78 20.98
CA THR A 332 -2.27 9.54 21.09
C THR A 332 -2.68 10.23 19.79
N GLY A 333 -1.85 10.17 18.75
CA GLY A 333 -2.17 10.72 17.44
C GLY A 333 -2.83 9.67 16.55
N PHE A 334 -2.26 9.43 15.39
CA PHE A 334 -2.78 8.45 14.44
C PHE A 334 -1.91 7.21 14.45
N ASN A 335 -2.55 6.07 14.32
CA ASN A 335 -1.95 4.75 14.33
C ASN A 335 -2.63 3.93 13.23
N GLU A 336 -1.85 3.19 12.45
CA GLU A 336 -2.36 2.26 11.43
C GLU A 336 -1.61 0.92 11.50
N LEU A 337 -2.28 -0.16 11.09
CA LEU A 337 -1.65 -1.45 10.82
C LEU A 337 -1.62 -1.70 9.31
N ASN A 338 -0.42 -1.76 8.74
CA ASN A 338 -0.22 -1.86 7.29
C ASN A 338 -0.24 -3.30 6.75
N ALA A 339 0.20 -4.27 7.57
CA ALA A 339 0.39 -5.65 7.17
C ALA A 339 0.13 -6.62 8.32
N VAL A 340 -0.43 -7.79 7.98
CA VAL A 340 -0.58 -8.93 8.88
C VAL A 340 0.04 -10.18 8.25
N ALA A 341 0.75 -10.95 9.06
CA ALA A 341 1.30 -12.25 8.67
C ALA A 341 1.15 -13.24 9.82
N ALA A 342 1.10 -14.53 9.50
CA ALA A 342 0.93 -15.58 10.49
C ALA A 342 1.68 -16.84 10.07
N ALA A 343 2.37 -17.46 11.04
CA ALA A 343 2.99 -18.78 10.88
C ALA A 343 2.10 -19.91 11.41
N SER A 344 1.16 -19.60 12.30
CA SER A 344 0.23 -20.56 12.89
C SER A 344 -0.99 -19.84 13.50
N PRO A 345 -2.06 -20.56 13.86
CA PRO A 345 -3.22 -19.98 14.56
C PRO A 345 -2.87 -19.23 15.86
N THR A 346 -1.73 -19.54 16.48
CA THR A 346 -1.27 -18.92 17.74
C THR A 346 -0.09 -17.98 17.55
N ASN A 347 0.31 -17.69 16.29
CA ASN A 347 1.42 -16.81 15.98
C ASN A 347 1.04 -15.90 14.81
N VAL A 348 0.44 -14.77 15.16
CA VAL A 348 -0.04 -13.74 14.26
C VAL A 348 0.67 -12.44 14.60
N TRP A 349 1.22 -11.79 13.59
CA TRP A 349 1.99 -10.56 13.70
C TRP A 349 1.36 -9.50 12.82
N ALA A 350 1.28 -8.28 13.35
CA ALA A 350 0.90 -7.11 12.59
C ALA A 350 1.94 -6.01 12.79
N VAL A 351 2.19 -5.24 11.73
CA VAL A 351 3.04 -4.05 11.77
C VAL A 351 2.34 -2.88 11.12
N GLY A 352 2.76 -1.69 11.50
CA GLY A 352 2.39 -0.45 10.84
C GLY A 352 3.18 0.71 11.40
N ASP A 353 2.58 1.87 11.42
CA ASP A 353 3.22 3.11 11.83
C ASP A 353 2.27 4.02 12.62
N TYR A 354 2.86 5.03 13.25
CA TYR A 354 2.15 6.01 14.05
C TYR A 354 2.83 7.37 13.99
N PHE A 355 2.08 8.42 14.28
CA PHE A 355 2.60 9.76 14.53
C PHE A 355 1.88 10.44 15.68
N ASN A 356 2.62 11.22 16.46
CA ASN A 356 2.09 11.92 17.63
C ASN A 356 1.29 13.18 17.24
N SER A 357 0.22 13.45 17.98
CA SER A 357 -0.62 14.64 17.81
C SER A 357 0.06 15.95 18.21
N SER A 358 1.27 15.94 18.80
CA SER A 358 2.07 17.13 19.10
C SER A 358 2.92 17.62 17.90
N HIS A 359 2.85 16.96 16.75
CA HIS A 359 3.45 17.43 15.48
C HIS A 359 2.69 18.60 14.82
N VAL A 360 1.98 19.42 15.61
CA VAL A 360 1.28 20.61 15.12
C VAL A 360 2.21 21.83 15.03
N ASP A 361 3.47 21.75 15.47
CA ASP A 361 4.38 22.89 15.42
C ASP A 361 5.68 22.65 14.62
N ARG A 362 5.85 23.52 13.61
CA ARG A 362 7.04 23.82 12.78
C ARG A 362 7.44 23.03 11.55
N ASP A 363 6.81 21.92 11.18
CA ASP A 363 7.09 21.27 9.88
C ASP A 363 5.89 21.27 8.95
N ARG A 364 5.39 22.48 8.69
CA ARG A 364 4.28 22.74 7.76
C ARG A 364 4.46 22.10 6.39
N HIS A 365 5.58 21.49 5.97
CA HIS A 365 5.75 20.91 4.63
C HIS A 365 6.16 19.43 4.52
N ARG A 366 6.69 18.75 5.55
CA ARG A 366 7.56 17.59 5.27
C ARG A 366 7.34 16.30 6.09
N GLY A 367 6.63 16.35 7.22
CA GLY A 367 5.92 15.16 7.76
C GLY A 367 4.78 14.68 6.85
N ARG A 368 4.50 15.48 5.79
CA ARG A 368 3.57 15.19 4.70
C ARG A 368 3.93 13.90 3.93
N CYS A 369 5.17 13.42 3.94
CA CYS A 369 5.61 12.30 3.11
C CYS A 369 5.31 10.88 3.64
N GLY A 370 4.77 10.67 4.85
CA GLY A 370 4.46 9.31 5.33
C GLY A 370 3.06 8.84 4.95
N LEU A 371 2.05 9.50 5.52
CA LEU A 371 0.61 9.28 5.25
C LEU A 371 0.21 9.49 3.80
N ARG A 372 0.74 10.54 3.17
CA ARG A 372 0.50 10.78 1.76
C ARG A 372 1.23 9.77 0.90
N TYR A 373 2.19 8.99 1.37
CA TYR A 373 3.01 8.23 0.43
C TYR A 373 2.42 6.88 0.06
N ARG A 374 1.81 6.08 0.96
CA ARG A 374 1.01 4.92 0.49
C ARG A 374 -0.37 5.34 0.02
N ARG A 375 -1.08 6.22 0.75
CA ARG A 375 -2.38 6.74 0.29
C ARG A 375 -2.21 7.51 -1.01
N GLU A 376 -1.22 8.38 -1.19
CA GLU A 376 -0.93 9.05 -2.46
C GLU A 376 0.02 8.33 -3.41
N LEU A 377 0.74 7.24 -3.17
CA LEU A 377 1.29 6.42 -4.27
C LEU A 377 0.19 5.55 -4.82
N ARG A 378 -0.58 4.90 -3.92
CA ARG A 378 -1.83 4.24 -4.29
C ARG A 378 -2.89 5.23 -4.79
N ARG A 379 -2.85 6.56 -4.53
CA ARG A 379 -3.77 7.59 -5.10
C ARG A 379 -3.16 8.47 -6.23
N ARG A 380 -1.86 8.77 -6.30
CA ARG A 380 -1.11 9.54 -7.37
C ARG A 380 -0.78 8.71 -8.59
N ALA A 381 -0.96 7.39 -8.53
CA ALA A 381 -1.30 6.62 -9.72
C ALA A 381 -2.48 7.24 -10.52
N CYS A 382 -3.18 8.27 -9.99
CA CYS A 382 -4.34 8.92 -10.59
C CYS A 382 -4.48 10.46 -10.36
N TYR A 383 -3.45 11.32 -10.43
CA TYR A 383 -3.70 12.79 -10.38
C TYR A 383 -2.80 13.63 -11.29
N GLN A 384 -3.33 14.08 -12.44
CA GLN A 384 -3.02 15.38 -13.06
C GLN A 384 -4.22 15.84 -13.92
N HIS A 385 -4.99 16.81 -13.42
CA HIS A 385 -5.56 17.94 -14.17
C HIS A 385 -6.35 18.86 -13.21
N PRO A 386 -6.16 20.19 -13.27
CA PRO A 386 -7.15 21.14 -12.77
C PRO A 386 -7.96 21.66 -13.96
N HIS A 387 -9.21 21.24 -14.09
CA HIS A 387 -10.20 22.06 -14.79
C HIS A 387 -11.35 22.39 -13.85
N ARG A 388 -11.45 23.69 -13.56
CA ARG A 388 -12.63 24.37 -13.05
C ARG A 388 -13.86 23.97 -13.86
N LEU A 389 -14.88 23.41 -13.21
CA LEU A 389 -16.31 23.59 -13.50
C LEU A 389 -16.98 23.36 -12.14
N GLY A 390 -17.37 24.39 -11.39
CA GLY A 390 -18.67 25.02 -11.51
C GLY A 390 -19.19 25.24 -10.10
N ALA A 391 -18.81 26.37 -9.51
CA ALA A 391 -19.45 26.86 -8.30
C ALA A 391 -20.84 27.39 -8.68
N SER A 392 -21.87 27.00 -7.93
CA SER A 392 -23.11 27.76 -7.84
C SER A 392 -23.46 27.98 -6.38
N ALA A 393 -23.44 29.26 -6.01
CA ALA A 393 -24.09 29.93 -4.86
C ALA A 393 -23.70 29.47 -3.45
N ASP A 394 -23.44 30.31 -2.46
CA ASP A 394 -23.36 31.77 -2.31
C ASP A 394 -22.70 32.00 -0.93
N GLY A 395 -22.06 33.16 -0.72
CA GLY A 395 -21.73 33.63 0.63
C GLY A 395 -20.34 34.24 0.76
N ASP A 396 -20.29 35.56 0.56
CA ASP A 396 -19.20 36.48 0.85
C ASP A 396 -18.42 36.17 2.14
N ASP A 397 -17.08 36.29 2.07
CA ASP A 397 -16.44 37.36 2.84
C ASP A 397 -15.06 37.74 2.31
N SER A 398 -14.87 39.05 2.23
CA SER A 398 -13.77 39.73 1.56
C SER A 398 -12.61 40.02 2.51
N CYS A 399 -11.36 39.90 2.06
CA CYS A 399 -10.25 40.64 2.66
C CYS A 399 -9.17 41.01 1.63
N ARG A 400 -9.17 42.31 1.30
CA ARG A 400 -8.19 43.05 0.49
C ARG A 400 -6.79 42.99 1.10
N ALA A 401 -5.80 42.86 0.23
CA ALA A 401 -4.39 42.96 0.52
C ALA A 401 -3.96 44.40 0.91
N GLY A 402 -3.30 44.54 2.06
CA GLY A 402 -2.54 45.73 2.43
C GLY A 402 -1.11 45.65 1.91
N GLN A 403 -0.77 46.48 0.92
CA GLN A 403 0.62 46.70 0.50
C GLN A 403 1.37 47.48 1.59
N ARG A 404 2.52 46.96 2.05
CA ARG A 404 3.47 47.69 2.91
C ARG A 404 4.36 48.58 2.04
N GLY A 405 4.21 49.90 2.19
CA GLY A 405 5.15 50.89 1.70
C GLY A 405 6.44 50.90 2.54
N ARG A 406 7.59 50.89 1.86
CA ARG A 406 8.92 51.11 2.45
C ARG A 406 9.06 52.61 2.80
N ARG A 407 9.41 52.90 4.05
CA ARG A 407 9.98 54.21 4.46
C ARG A 407 11.48 54.20 4.21
N ALA A 408 11.98 55.24 3.55
CA ALA A 408 13.36 55.70 3.65
C ALA A 408 13.33 57.09 4.30
N GLY A 409 14.11 57.29 5.38
CA GLY A 409 14.59 58.62 5.78
C GLY A 409 15.85 58.95 4.97
N ASN A 410 16.39 60.16 4.92
CA ASN A 410 16.29 61.34 5.76
C ASN A 410 16.82 62.56 4.96
N GLN A 411 16.43 63.75 5.43
CA GLN A 411 16.92 65.12 5.12
C GLN A 411 16.50 65.74 3.79
#